data_AF-A0A0W0VBH4-F1
#
_entry.id   AF-A0A0W0VBH4-F1
#
_cell.length_a   1.000
_cell.length_b   1.000
_cell.length_c   1.000
_cell.angle_alpha   90.00
_cell.angle_beta   90.00
_cell.angle_gamma   90.00
#
_symmetry.space_group_name_H-M   'P 1'
#
loop_
_entity.id
_entity.type
_entity.pdbx_description
1 polymer ?
#
loop_
_entity_poly.entity_id
_entity_poly.type
_entity_poly.pdbx_seq_one_letter_code
_entity_poly.pdbx_strand_id
1 'polypeptide(L)' 'MGCIVEFNDGFRFDFAQNKCKQKLWIDVLLRFSKANIEHLAYILDLSVETLTQVYLGNHYLEDEAAKRLGHLFLVTFCD' A
#
# COMPACT_ATOMS: atom_id res chain seq x y z
N MET A 1 3.67 0.27 -16.29
CA MET A 1 2.23 0.05 -16.02
C MET A 1 1.99 0.37 -14.56
N GLY A 2 1.05 1.26 -14.20
CA GLY A 2 0.74 1.65 -12.81
C GLY A 2 -0.54 0.97 -12.29
N CYS A 3 -0.79 1.04 -10.98
CA CYS A 3 -2.09 0.68 -10.40
C CYS A 3 -2.84 1.99 -10.15
N ILE A 4 -3.94 2.21 -10.87
CA ILE A 4 -4.70 3.47 -10.84
C ILE A 4 -6.13 3.16 -10.41
N VAL A 5 -6.62 3.86 -9.38
CA VAL A 5 -8.05 3.93 -9.08
C VAL A 5 -8.58 5.22 -9.66
N GLU A 6 -9.64 5.11 -10.45
CA GLU A 6 -10.33 6.23 -11.06
C GLU A 6 -11.74 6.29 -10.51
N PHE A 7 -12.11 7.44 -9.96
CA PHE A 7 -13.46 7.70 -9.47
C PHE A 7 -14.26 8.38 -10.58
N ASN A 8 -15.59 8.23 -10.53
CA ASN A 8 -16.50 8.73 -11.57
C ASN A 8 -16.53 10.26 -11.72
N ASP A 9 -15.93 10.99 -10.78
CA ASP A 9 -15.74 12.45 -10.81
C ASP A 9 -14.45 12.88 -11.54
N GLY A 10 -13.72 11.93 -12.12
CA GLY A 10 -12.44 12.16 -12.80
C GLY A 10 -11.24 12.20 -11.85
N PHE A 11 -11.42 11.92 -10.56
CA PHE A 11 -10.29 11.77 -9.64
C PHE A 11 -9.52 10.49 -9.96
N ARG A 12 -8.27 10.65 -10.38
CA ARG A 12 -7.34 9.56 -10.65
C ARG A 12 -6.30 9.46 -9.57
N PHE A 13 -6.15 8.25 -9.06
CA PHE A 13 -5.25 7.95 -7.97
C PHE A 13 -4.27 6.85 -8.37
N ASP A 14 -3.01 7.24 -8.67
CA ASP A 14 -1.93 6.30 -9.00
C ASP A 14 -1.21 5.83 -7.72
N PHE A 15 -1.34 4.54 -7.42
CA PHE A 15 -0.73 3.90 -6.25
C PHE A 15 0.80 3.84 -6.31
N ALA A 16 1.38 3.78 -7.51
CA ALA A 16 2.81 3.68 -7.73
C ALA A 16 3.51 5.05 -7.66
N GLN A 17 2.82 6.13 -8.06
CA GLN A 17 3.41 7.47 -8.12
C GLN A 17 3.24 8.29 -6.82
N ASN A 18 2.26 7.96 -5.97
CA ASN A 18 1.97 8.68 -4.73
C ASN A 18 2.80 8.16 -3.54
N LYS A 19 4.13 8.18 -3.68
CA LYS A 19 5.14 7.66 -2.72
C LYS A 19 4.86 8.04 -1.26
N CYS A 20 4.57 9.33 -0.99
CA CYS A 20 4.30 9.84 0.36
C CYS A 20 3.02 9.26 1.00
N LYS A 21 2.09 8.70 0.21
CA LYS A 21 0.82 8.15 0.70
C LYS A 21 0.90 6.66 1.04
N GLN A 22 1.97 5.96 0.66
CA GLN A 22 2.13 4.53 0.97
C GLN A 22 2.18 4.27 2.48
N LYS A 23 2.85 5.16 3.25
CA LYS A 23 2.80 5.15 4.71
C LYS A 23 1.36 5.15 5.25
N LEU A 24 0.52 6.03 4.70
CA LEU A 24 -0.87 6.15 5.14
C LEU A 24 -1.66 4.88 4.84
N TRP A 25 -1.43 4.23 3.69
CA TRP A 25 -2.09 2.96 3.40
C TRP A 25 -1.65 1.83 4.29
N ILE A 26 -0.35 1.75 4.59
CA ILE A 26 0.14 0.75 5.54
C ILE A 26 -0.51 0.99 6.91
N ASP A 27 -0.57 2.25 7.37
CA ASP A 27 -1.22 2.60 8.63
C ASP A 27 -2.72 2.22 8.64
N VAL A 28 -3.44 2.50 7.55
CA VAL A 28 -4.85 2.13 7.39
C VAL A 28 -5.01 0.60 7.36
N LEU A 29 -4.22 -0.11 6.56
CA LEU A 29 -4.26 -1.57 6.47
C LEU A 29 -4.01 -2.21 7.84
N LEU A 30 -2.99 -1.76 8.58
CA LEU A 30 -2.71 -2.29 9.92
C LEU A 30 -3.84 -2.04 10.91
N ARG A 31 -4.49 -0.86 10.84
CA ARG A 31 -5.60 -0.53 11.73
C ARG A 31 -6.86 -1.34 11.46
N PHE A 32 -7.17 -1.61 10.20
CA PHE A 32 -8.46 -2.19 9.81
C PHE A 32 -8.42 -3.69 9.47
N SER A 33 -7.27 -4.25 9.09
CA SER A 33 -7.18 -5.67 8.67
C SER A 33 -6.93 -6.68 9.81
N LYS A 34 -6.82 -6.23 11.07
CA LYS A 34 -6.30 -7.02 12.21
C LYS A 34 -4.88 -7.60 12.00
N ALA A 35 -4.23 -7.32 10.86
CA ALA A 35 -2.89 -7.77 10.57
C ALA A 35 -1.86 -6.92 11.33
N ASN A 36 -0.77 -7.55 11.75
CA ASN A 36 0.41 -6.85 12.21
C ASN A 36 1.38 -6.61 11.03
N ILE A 37 2.45 -5.84 11.27
CA ILE A 37 3.40 -5.48 10.21
C ILE A 37 4.12 -6.69 9.61
N GLU A 38 4.33 -7.76 10.38
CA GLU A 38 4.95 -9.00 9.92
C GLU A 38 4.05 -9.73 8.92
N HIS A 39 2.76 -9.86 9.27
CA HIS A 39 1.76 -10.48 8.41
C HIS A 39 1.55 -9.66 7.12
N LEU A 40 1.56 -8.33 7.24
CA LEU A 40 1.46 -7.45 6.08
C LEU A 40 2.69 -7.56 5.16
N ALA A 41 3.90 -7.66 5.72
CA ALA A 41 5.13 -7.86 4.96
C ALA A 41 5.12 -9.20 4.21
N TYR A 42 4.62 -10.26 4.87
CA TYR A 42 4.45 -11.56 4.26
C TYR A 42 3.48 -11.52 3.06
N ILE A 43 2.31 -10.89 3.20
CA ILE A 43 1.34 -10.76 2.09
C ILE A 43 1.94 -9.97 0.92
N LEU A 44 2.68 -8.91 1.22
CA LEU A 44 3.29 -8.05 0.20
C LEU A 44 4.57 -8.64 -0.41
N ASP A 45 5.04 -9.80 0.09
CA ASP A 45 6.28 -10.44 -0.33
C ASP A 45 7.47 -9.48 -0.19
N LEU A 46 7.58 -8.89 1.01
CA LEU A 46 8.60 -7.93 1.42
C LEU A 46 9.24 -8.37 2.73
N SER A 47 10.47 -7.91 2.98
CA SER A 47 11.04 -8.03 4.33
C SER A 47 10.30 -7.09 5.29
N VAL A 48 10.18 -7.51 6.55
CA VAL A 48 9.60 -6.69 7.62
C VAL A 48 10.36 -5.37 7.76
N GLU A 49 11.68 -5.39 7.57
CA GLU A 49 12.52 -4.19 7.60
C GLU A 49 12.12 -3.19 6.51
N THR A 50 11.99 -3.64 5.26
CA THR A 50 11.58 -2.78 4.14
C THR A 50 10.22 -2.17 4.40
N LEU A 51 9.24 -2.98 4.82
CA LEU A 51 7.90 -2.47 5.12
C LEU A 51 7.91 -1.49 6.28
N THR A 52 8.74 -1.72 7.30
CA THR A 52 8.92 -0.80 8.43
C THR A 52 9.49 0.53 7.99
N GLN A 53 10.50 0.55 7.11
CA GLN A 53 11.04 1.82 6.59
C GLN A 53 10.00 2.62 5.79
N VAL A 54 9.12 1.93 5.06
CA VAL A 54 8.00 2.59 4.35
C VAL A 54 6.96 3.11 5.34
N TYR A 55 6.62 2.34 6.37
CA TYR A 55 5.71 2.75 7.43
C TYR A 55 6.22 3.97 8.22
N LEU A 56 7.52 4.04 8.49
CA LEU A 56 8.15 5.21 9.11
C LEU A 56 8.16 6.42 8.18
N GLY A 57 8.09 6.21 6.86
CA GLY A 57 8.16 7.24 5.83
C GLY A 57 9.58 7.54 5.36
N ASN A 58 10.54 6.68 5.69
CA ASN A 58 11.94 6.80 5.29
C ASN A 58 12.22 6.22 3.91
N HIS A 59 11.33 5.34 3.43
CA HIS A 59 11.43 4.68 2.15
C HIS A 59 10.04 4.61 1.49
N TYR A 60 10.01 4.24 0.22
CA TYR A 60 8.77 3.99 -0.51
C TYR A 60 8.99 2.81 -1.46
N LEU A 61 7.94 2.01 -1.65
CA LEU A 61 7.92 0.90 -2.58
C LEU A 61 7.85 1.40 -4.01
N GLU A 62 8.59 0.75 -4.90
CA GLU A 62 8.55 0.99 -6.34
C GLU A 62 7.91 -0.20 -7.07
N ASP A 63 7.48 0.06 -8.31
CA ASP A 63 6.99 -0.94 -9.26
C ASP A 63 5.97 -1.94 -8.70
N GLU A 64 6.29 -3.24 -8.75
CA GLU A 64 5.37 -4.32 -8.39
C GLU A 64 5.05 -4.34 -6.88
N ALA A 65 5.96 -3.90 -6.02
CA ALA A 65 5.69 -3.82 -4.58
C ALA A 65 4.64 -2.74 -4.28
N ALA A 66 4.73 -1.58 -4.95
CA ALA A 66 3.74 -0.52 -4.81
C ALA A 66 2.36 -0.94 -5.34
N LYS A 67 2.31 -1.69 -6.44
CA LYS A 67 1.07 -2.24 -6.99
C LYS A 67 0.43 -3.26 -6.06
N ARG A 68 1.22 -4.18 -5.49
CA ARG A 68 0.73 -5.18 -4.53
C ARG A 68 0.10 -4.50 -3.32
N LEU A 69 0.70 -3.43 -2.81
CA LEU A 69 0.12 -2.61 -1.75
C LEU A 69 -1.23 -1.99 -2.16
N GLY A 70 -1.33 -1.45 -3.37
CA GLY A 70 -2.59 -0.91 -3.89
C GLY A 70 -3.68 -1.97 -4.07
N HIS A 71 -3.34 -3.14 -4.60
CA HIS A 71 -4.27 -4.25 -4.73
C HIS A 71 -4.78 -4.75 -3.37
N LEU A 72 -3.87 -4.89 -2.40
CA LEU A 72 -4.26 -5.29 -1.05
C LEU A 72 -5.20 -4.26 -0.41
N PHE A 73 -4.92 -2.98 -0.59
CA PHE A 73 -5.81 -1.91 -0.14
C PHE A 73 -7.22 -2.06 -0.75
N LEU A 74 -7.31 -2.27 -2.06
CA LEU A 74 -8.60 -2.48 -2.73
C LEU A 74 -9.32 -3.72 -2.19
N VAL A 75 -8.65 -4.88 -2.15
CA VAL A 75 -9.25 -6.12 -1.62
C VAL A 75 -9.75 -5.96 -0.18
N THR A 76 -9.07 -5.16 0.64
CA THR A 76 -9.46 -4.95 2.05
C THR A 76 -10.71 -4.09 2.21
N PHE A 77 -11.00 -3.18 1.27
CA PHE A 77 -12.04 -2.14 1.42
C PHE A 77 -13.07 -2.09 0.28
N CYS A 78 -13.08 -3.06 -0.63
CA CYS A 78 -14.00 -3.08 -1.78
C CYS A 78 -15.38 -3.70 -1.49
N ASP A 79 -15.62 -4.18 -0.26
CA ASP A 79 -16.94 -4.63 0.21
C ASP A 79 -17.80 -3.47 0.73
#